data_AF-E9I3H9-F1
#
_entry.id   AF-E9I3H9-F1
#
_cell.length_a   1.000
_cell.length_b   1.000
_cell.length_c   1.000
_cell.angle_alpha   90.00
_cell.angle_beta   90.00
_cell.angle_gamma   90.00
#
_symmetry.space_group_name_H-M   'P 1'
#
loop_
_entity.id
_entity.type
_entity.pdbx_description
1 polymer ?
#
loop_
_entity_poly.entity_id
_entity_poly.type
_entity_poly.pdbx_seq_one_letter_code
_entity_poly.pdbx_strand_id
1 'polypeptide(L)'
;MQSFHEQFKQHLEIQHENELAKEIRQMYCHVSVLRRLQAVTLSQTNGFLAASVLELPTCSRLQGLGESLLLQECERVQVFVTAKETKCGYQPLTVYNNKNYTIGTDGWSIHPFSNCFWKSNLVNLNGKTYHWEHNVTYSGWVEQIPTIHTPNLNLVSEFQELPLNDFDDALKGHPAHSTADMENLNVLTELIGRIEETHDNSLSGMIMSEKRDSRIGEMFSWTDYLKIIIFSTIGFVMFILVMYIFARVNPFPALIDSFRRKRLERKNQLDTKGVPLEQLQPMIASAPQ
;
A
#
# COMPACT_ATOMS: atom_id res chain seq x y z
N MET A 1 -32.56 15.47 -9.73
CA MET A 1 -31.83 14.21 -9.49
C MET A 1 -30.31 14.41 -9.51
N GLN A 2 -29.75 15.28 -10.37
CA GLN A 2 -28.30 15.60 -10.41
C GLN A 2 -27.70 16.09 -9.07
N SER A 3 -28.39 16.96 -8.33
CA SER A 3 -27.85 17.50 -7.06
C SER A 3 -27.62 16.45 -5.97
N PHE A 4 -28.39 15.37 -5.91
CA PHE A 4 -28.20 14.29 -4.93
C PHE A 4 -26.99 13.42 -5.26
N HIS A 5 -26.71 13.22 -6.56
CA HIS A 5 -25.56 12.45 -7.01
C HIS A 5 -24.25 13.20 -6.74
N GLU A 6 -24.22 14.50 -6.99
CA GLU A 6 -23.08 15.36 -6.65
C GLU A 6 -22.79 15.39 -5.15
N GLN A 7 -23.84 15.52 -4.32
CA GLN A 7 -23.70 15.45 -2.86
C GLN A 7 -23.19 14.09 -2.38
N PHE A 8 -23.67 12.99 -2.97
CA PHE A 8 -23.18 11.65 -2.62
C PHE A 8 -21.70 11.46 -2.97
N LYS A 9 -21.28 11.92 -4.15
CA LYS A 9 -19.87 11.85 -4.57
C LYS A 9 -18.97 12.67 -3.66
N GLN A 10 -19.34 13.92 -3.38
CA GLN A 10 -18.61 14.79 -2.45
C GLN A 10 -18.50 14.16 -1.06
N HIS A 11 -19.59 13.56 -0.56
CA HIS A 11 -19.58 12.92 0.75
C HIS A 11 -18.64 11.72 0.81
N LEU A 12 -18.62 10.90 -0.25
CA LEU A 12 -17.73 9.74 -0.34
C LEU A 12 -16.25 10.16 -0.38
N GLU A 13 -15.92 11.17 -1.18
CA GLU A 13 -14.57 11.73 -1.28
C GLU A 13 -14.12 12.32 0.07
N ILE A 14 -14.96 13.14 0.70
CA ILE A 14 -14.67 13.71 2.03
C ILE A 14 -14.49 12.62 3.08
N GLN A 15 -15.30 11.55 3.03
CA GLN A 15 -15.16 10.45 3.97
C GLN A 15 -13.82 9.73 3.80
N HIS A 16 -13.43 9.45 2.55
CA HIS A 16 -12.15 8.82 2.24
C HIS A 16 -10.96 9.66 2.69
N GLU A 17 -10.96 10.97 2.37
CA GLU A 17 -9.91 11.90 2.77
C GLU A 17 -9.79 12.02 4.29
N ASN A 18 -10.91 12.07 5.01
CA ASN A 18 -10.90 12.11 6.47
C ASN A 18 -10.35 10.82 7.09
N GLU A 19 -10.65 9.67 6.49
CA GLU A 19 -10.13 8.38 6.94
C GLU A 19 -8.62 8.27 6.70
N LEU A 20 -8.16 8.65 5.50
CA LEU A 20 -6.74 8.71 5.16
C LEU A 20 -5.97 9.67 6.08
N ALA A 21 -6.48 10.88 6.29
CA ALA A 21 -5.86 11.87 7.17
C ALA A 21 -5.75 11.36 8.62
N LYS A 22 -6.74 10.59 9.08
CA LYS A 22 -6.72 9.94 10.40
C LYS A 22 -5.64 8.86 10.46
N GLU A 23 -5.51 8.00 9.45
CA GLU A 23 -4.47 6.97 9.38
C GLU A 23 -3.06 7.57 9.34
N ILE A 24 -2.84 8.59 8.51
CA ILE A 24 -1.58 9.31 8.42
C ILE A 24 -1.21 9.89 9.79
N ARG A 25 -2.14 10.57 10.45
CA ARG A 25 -1.93 11.13 11.80
C ARG A 25 -1.57 10.05 12.82
N GLN A 26 -2.20 8.89 12.74
CA GLN A 26 -1.90 7.76 13.62
C GLN A 26 -0.49 7.20 13.35
N MET A 27 -0.10 7.06 12.08
CA MET A 27 1.25 6.63 11.70
C MET A 27 2.31 7.61 12.20
N TYR A 28 2.12 8.92 12.03
CA TYR A 28 3.03 9.93 12.59
C TYR A 28 3.15 9.84 14.12
N CYS A 29 2.05 9.58 14.82
CA CYS A 29 2.07 9.35 16.26
C CYS A 29 2.96 8.13 16.61
N HIS A 30 2.81 7.00 15.91
CA HIS A 30 3.65 5.82 16.11
C HIS A 30 5.14 6.10 15.81
N VAL A 31 5.44 6.81 14.73
CA VAL A 31 6.80 7.22 14.38
C VAL A 31 7.40 8.12 15.47
N SER A 32 6.63 9.04 16.04
CA SER A 32 7.10 9.91 17.13
C SER A 32 7.50 9.12 18.39
N VAL A 33 6.73 8.09 18.74
CA VAL A 33 7.03 7.20 19.87
C VAL A 33 8.29 6.37 19.59
N LEU A 34 8.44 5.84 18.37
CA LEU A 34 9.63 5.10 17.96
C LEU A 34 10.88 5.98 18.00
N ARG A 35 10.82 7.21 17.47
CA ARG A 35 11.94 8.18 17.54
C ARG A 35 12.35 8.45 18.98
N ARG A 36 11.39 8.61 19.90
CA ARG A 36 11.67 8.77 21.34
C ARG A 36 12.38 7.54 21.92
N LEU A 37 11.88 6.33 21.67
CA LEU A 37 12.49 5.09 22.19
C LEU A 37 13.90 4.87 21.62
N GLN A 38 14.11 5.19 20.35
CA GLN A 38 15.41 5.15 19.69
C GLN A 38 16.38 6.14 20.36
N ALA A 39 15.96 7.38 20.59
CA ALA A 39 16.78 8.38 21.27
C ALA A 39 17.14 7.96 22.71
N VAL A 40 16.19 7.39 23.46
CA VAL A 40 16.45 6.84 24.81
C VAL A 40 17.48 5.71 24.75
N THR A 41 17.31 4.75 23.86
CA THR A 41 18.23 3.61 23.71
C THR A 41 19.64 4.07 23.31
N LEU A 42 19.73 4.98 22.34
CA LEU A 42 21.01 5.55 21.91
C LEU A 42 21.68 6.39 23.00
N SER A 43 20.91 7.10 23.82
CA SER A 43 21.47 7.94 24.89
C SER A 43 22.24 7.14 25.95
N GLN A 44 21.95 5.84 26.08
CA GLN A 44 22.65 4.94 26.99
C GLN A 44 24.07 4.61 26.51
N THR A 45 24.30 4.61 25.19
CA THR A 45 25.62 4.30 24.60
C THR A 45 26.36 5.58 24.21
N ASN A 46 25.70 6.51 23.52
CA ASN A 46 26.26 7.77 23.09
C ASN A 46 25.18 8.87 23.04
N GLY A 47 25.24 9.79 24.01
CA GLY A 47 24.32 10.91 24.12
C GLY A 47 24.39 11.94 22.99
N PHE A 48 25.53 12.10 22.32
CA PHE A 48 25.67 12.98 21.16
C PHE A 48 25.02 12.36 19.92
N LEU A 49 25.22 11.06 19.72
CA LEU A 49 24.56 10.33 18.62
C LEU A 49 23.03 10.34 18.79
N ALA A 50 22.56 10.16 20.03
CA ALA A 50 21.14 10.28 20.35
C ALA A 50 20.59 11.68 20.01
N ALA A 51 21.36 12.73 20.28
CA ALA A 51 20.97 14.10 19.96
C ALA A 51 20.91 14.35 18.45
N SER A 52 21.84 13.78 17.66
CA SER A 52 21.81 13.90 16.19
C SER A 52 20.61 13.22 15.55
N VAL A 53 20.08 12.14 16.14
CA VAL A 53 18.86 11.46 15.66
C VAL A 53 17.61 12.31 15.85
N LEU A 54 17.62 13.21 16.85
CA LEU A 54 16.55 14.18 17.06
C LEU A 54 16.84 15.53 16.39
N GLU A 55 17.85 15.59 15.51
CA GLU A 55 18.26 16.81 14.79
C GLU A 55 18.56 17.99 15.72
N LEU A 56 19.02 17.70 16.94
CA LEU A 56 19.39 18.72 17.91
C LEU A 56 20.70 19.40 17.49
N PRO A 57 20.95 20.65 17.93
CA PRO A 57 22.18 21.37 17.60
C PRO A 57 23.42 20.56 18.01
N THR A 58 24.50 20.70 17.23
CA THR A 58 25.75 19.91 17.35
C THR A 58 26.37 19.84 18.75
N CYS A 59 26.10 20.82 19.60
CA CYS A 59 26.60 20.91 20.97
C CYS A 59 25.53 20.47 21.99
N SER A 60 24.78 19.41 21.69
CA SER A 60 23.76 18.87 22.59
C SER A 60 24.00 17.39 22.86
N ARG A 61 23.82 17.01 24.13
CA ARG A 61 23.95 15.64 24.61
C ARG A 61 22.67 15.23 25.30
N LEU A 62 22.13 14.09 24.90
CA LEU A 62 21.01 13.46 25.60
C LEU A 62 21.53 12.45 26.62
N GLN A 63 21.00 12.50 27.83
CA GLN A 63 21.25 11.50 28.87
C GLN A 63 19.93 10.83 29.24
N GLY A 64 19.86 9.51 29.07
CA GLY A 64 18.71 8.72 29.47
C GLY A 64 18.63 8.55 30.99
N LEU A 65 17.49 8.95 31.56
CA LEU A 65 17.08 8.65 32.93
C LEU A 65 15.82 7.78 32.86
N GLY A 66 16.01 6.47 32.60
CA GLY A 66 14.92 5.53 32.39
C GLY A 66 14.05 5.93 31.19
N GLU A 67 12.81 6.34 31.44
CA GLU A 67 11.85 6.78 30.42
C GLU A 67 11.99 8.26 29.98
N SER A 68 12.82 9.02 30.70
CA SER A 68 13.03 10.45 30.47
C SER A 68 14.41 10.73 29.87
N LEU A 69 14.53 11.88 29.19
CA LEU A 69 15.77 12.37 28.60
C LEU A 69 16.13 13.69 29.26
N LEU A 70 17.38 13.82 29.72
CA LEU A 70 17.97 15.10 30.05
C LEU A 70 18.71 15.64 28.83
N LEU A 71 18.38 16.87 28.46
CA LEU A 71 19.13 17.63 27.46
C LEU A 71 20.22 18.43 28.17
N GLN A 72 21.47 18.12 27.85
CA GLN A 72 22.62 18.90 28.28
C GLN A 72 23.16 19.68 27.09
N GLU A 73 23.12 20.99 27.19
CA GLU A 73 23.75 21.88 26.22
C GLU A 73 25.23 22.08 26.59
N CYS A 74 26.07 22.12 25.57
CA CYS A 74 27.50 22.27 25.70
C CYS A 74 27.94 23.66 25.22
N GLU A 75 29.01 24.17 25.83
CA GLU A 75 29.65 25.40 25.39
C GLU A 75 30.59 25.10 24.21
N ARG A 76 30.49 25.89 23.15
CA ARG A 76 31.40 25.79 22.00
C ARG A 76 32.71 26.50 22.33
N VAL A 77 33.80 25.75 22.37
CA VAL A 77 35.15 26.27 22.59
C VAL A 77 36.00 26.05 21.34
N GLN A 78 36.72 27.08 20.91
CA GLN A 78 37.73 26.95 19.87
C GLN A 78 39.06 26.57 20.50
N VAL A 79 39.64 25.46 20.04
CA VAL A 79 40.91 24.96 20.56
C VAL A 79 41.88 24.67 19.42
N PHE A 80 43.16 24.88 19.68
CA PHE A 80 44.21 24.46 18.75
C PHE A 80 44.54 22.99 18.99
N VAL A 81 44.52 22.20 17.90
CA VAL A 81 44.76 20.76 17.96
C VAL A 81 46.13 20.46 17.36
N THR A 82 47.06 20.08 18.22
CA THR A 82 48.38 19.54 17.84
C THR A 82 48.34 18.02 17.82
N ALA A 83 49.43 17.36 17.43
CA ALA A 83 49.57 15.93 17.59
C ALA A 83 50.70 15.60 18.57
N LYS A 84 50.51 14.52 19.31
CA LYS A 84 51.54 13.90 20.13
C LYS A 84 51.73 12.46 19.72
N GLU A 85 52.97 12.07 19.51
CA GLU A 85 53.31 10.69 19.23
C GLU A 85 53.13 9.84 20.50
N THR A 86 52.38 8.74 20.34
CA THR A 86 52.14 7.73 21.38
C THR A 86 52.46 6.35 20.83
N LYS A 87 52.42 5.32 21.68
CA LYS A 87 52.63 3.92 21.25
C LYS A 87 51.63 3.45 20.18
N CYS A 88 50.46 4.07 20.11
CA CYS A 88 49.42 3.75 19.13
C CYS A 88 49.44 4.69 17.93
N GLY A 89 50.48 5.53 17.83
CA GLY A 89 50.69 6.53 16.79
C GLY A 89 50.31 7.94 17.21
N TYR A 90 50.09 8.81 16.22
CA TYR A 90 49.84 10.24 16.44
C TYR A 90 48.41 10.48 16.90
N GLN A 91 48.27 11.10 18.07
CA GLN A 91 46.99 11.41 18.69
C GLN A 91 46.79 12.92 18.82
N PRO A 92 45.56 13.46 18.64
CA PRO A 92 45.27 14.86 18.88
C PRO A 92 45.51 15.24 20.34
N LEU A 93 46.32 16.27 20.52
CA LEU A 93 46.62 16.91 21.79
C LEU A 93 46.14 18.36 21.70
N THR A 94 45.29 18.75 22.63
CA THR A 94 44.86 20.13 22.78
C THR A 94 45.14 20.61 24.20
N VAL A 95 45.56 21.86 24.33
CA VAL A 95 45.81 22.49 25.62
C VAL A 95 44.67 23.45 25.89
N TYR A 96 43.88 23.14 26.93
CA TYR A 96 42.76 23.98 27.36
C TYR A 96 42.87 24.18 28.87
N ASN A 97 42.71 25.42 29.36
CA ASN A 97 42.86 25.76 30.79
C ASN A 97 44.14 25.18 31.44
N ASN A 98 45.29 25.30 30.75
CA ASN A 98 46.61 24.80 31.19
C ASN A 98 46.66 23.28 31.46
N LYS A 99 45.72 22.50 30.93
CA LYS A 99 45.70 21.04 31.01
C LYS A 99 45.70 20.42 29.62
N ASN A 100 46.28 19.23 29.55
CA ASN A 100 46.35 18.45 28.31
C ASN A 100 45.07 17.63 28.15
N TYR A 101 44.41 17.85 27.03
CA TYR A 101 43.23 17.12 26.60
C TYR A 101 43.44 16.51 25.22
N THR A 102 42.53 15.62 24.83
CA THR A 102 42.42 15.02 23.51
C THR A 102 41.01 15.23 23.00
N ILE A 103 40.82 15.15 21.69
CA ILE A 103 39.48 15.17 21.10
C ILE A 103 38.86 13.78 21.22
N GLY A 104 37.60 13.71 21.61
CA GLY A 104 36.84 12.47 21.73
C GLY A 104 36.65 11.79 20.38
N THR A 105 36.36 10.48 20.38
CA THR A 105 36.16 9.70 19.14
C THR A 105 34.95 10.15 18.32
N ASP A 106 34.03 10.87 18.96
CA ASP A 106 32.90 11.58 18.36
C ASP A 106 33.34 12.79 17.51
N GLY A 107 34.55 13.31 17.71
CA GLY A 107 35.15 14.40 16.94
C GLY A 107 34.75 15.82 17.37
N TRP A 108 33.95 15.95 18.44
CA TRP A 108 33.44 17.23 18.95
C TRP A 108 33.78 17.48 20.42
N SER A 109 33.76 16.44 21.25
CA SER A 109 34.01 16.56 22.68
C SER A 109 35.50 16.61 23.04
N ILE A 110 35.81 17.19 24.21
CA ILE A 110 37.17 17.27 24.76
C ILE A 110 37.27 16.32 25.96
N HIS A 111 38.24 15.42 25.93
CA HIS A 111 38.49 14.41 26.96
C HIS A 111 39.88 14.56 27.58
N PRO A 112 40.10 14.20 28.86
CA PRO A 112 41.43 14.20 29.45
C PRO A 112 42.41 13.37 28.62
N PHE A 113 43.63 13.88 28.41
CA PHE A 113 44.59 13.18 27.56
C PHE A 113 45.02 11.85 28.21
N SER A 114 44.80 10.74 27.51
CA SER A 114 45.35 9.43 27.84
C SER A 114 46.13 8.85 26.67
N ASN A 115 47.21 8.13 26.97
CA ASN A 115 47.97 7.43 25.93
C ASN A 115 47.09 6.37 25.26
N CYS A 116 47.14 6.28 23.93
CA CYS A 116 46.34 5.33 23.15
C CYS A 116 44.82 5.49 23.35
N PHE A 117 44.32 6.72 23.56
CA PHE A 117 42.87 6.98 23.53
C PHE A 117 42.31 6.67 22.13
N TRP A 118 43.02 7.16 21.11
CA TRP A 118 42.77 6.80 19.73
C TRP A 118 43.53 5.50 19.42
N LYS A 119 42.82 4.53 18.84
CA LYS A 119 43.38 3.23 18.45
C LYS A 119 44.01 3.27 17.05
N SER A 120 43.71 4.29 16.27
CA SER A 120 44.17 4.48 14.88
C SER A 120 44.83 5.84 14.70
N ASN A 121 45.68 5.96 13.69
CA ASN A 121 46.27 7.24 13.23
C ASN A 121 45.27 8.17 12.54
N LEU A 122 44.08 7.65 12.23
CA LEU A 122 42.96 8.40 11.69
C LEU A 122 42.14 8.94 12.85
N VAL A 123 41.92 10.24 12.85
CA VAL A 123 41.15 10.95 13.88
C VAL A 123 39.99 11.69 13.24
N ASN A 124 38.86 11.75 13.93
CA ASN A 124 37.74 12.56 13.51
C ASN A 124 37.85 13.94 14.16
N LEU A 125 37.87 15.00 13.37
CA LEU A 125 37.80 16.38 13.82
C LEU A 125 36.65 17.07 13.09
N ASN A 126 35.66 17.58 13.83
CA ASN A 126 34.49 18.27 13.28
C ASN A 126 33.71 17.47 12.22
N GLY A 127 33.66 16.13 12.35
CA GLY A 127 32.93 15.26 11.42
C GLY A 127 33.72 14.86 10.16
N LYS A 128 34.98 15.27 10.05
CA LYS A 128 35.89 14.91 8.96
C LYS A 128 37.04 14.07 9.48
N THR A 129 37.49 13.11 8.68
CA THR A 129 38.62 12.26 9.03
C THR A 129 39.92 12.93 8.64
N TYR A 130 40.86 13.03 9.58
CA TYR A 130 42.20 13.56 9.39
C TYR A 130 43.24 12.49 9.72
N HIS A 131 44.40 12.58 9.08
CA HIS A 131 45.61 11.91 9.55
C HIS A 131 46.69 12.94 9.86
N TRP A 132 47.61 12.59 10.74
CA TRP A 132 48.78 13.41 10.96
C TRP A 132 49.80 13.13 9.86
N GLU A 133 50.21 14.19 9.17
CA GLU A 133 51.38 14.15 8.29
C GLU A 133 52.54 14.83 9.01
N HIS A 134 53.65 14.11 9.15
CA HIS A 134 54.88 14.65 9.73
C HIS A 134 55.96 14.65 8.66
N ASN A 135 56.21 15.82 8.07
CA ASN A 135 57.33 16.05 7.17
C ASN A 135 58.32 17.04 7.78
N VAL A 136 59.54 17.10 7.25
CA VAL A 136 60.63 17.96 7.75
C VAL A 136 60.27 19.45 7.70
N THR A 137 59.40 19.84 6.76
CA THR A 137 58.98 21.23 6.51
C THR A 137 57.59 21.57 7.01
N TYR A 138 56.71 20.59 7.18
CA TYR A 138 55.32 20.79 7.59
C TYR A 138 54.82 19.61 8.42
N SER A 139 54.24 19.92 9.57
CA SER A 139 53.56 18.96 10.42
C SER A 139 52.15 19.44 10.70
N GLY A 140 51.15 18.67 10.27
CA GLY A 140 49.76 19.12 10.33
C GLY A 140 48.76 17.99 10.16
N TRP A 141 47.51 18.30 10.50
CA TRP A 141 46.38 17.44 10.22
C TRP A 141 45.94 17.62 8.77
N VAL A 142 45.99 16.54 8.01
CA VAL A 142 45.59 16.51 6.60
C VAL A 142 44.29 15.73 6.47
N GLU A 143 43.29 16.34 5.83
CA GLU A 143 41.98 15.73 5.63
C GLU A 143 42.12 14.53 4.69
N GLN A 144 41.57 13.39 5.11
CA GLN A 144 41.53 12.19 4.29
C GLN A 144 40.28 12.18 3.45
N ILE A 145 40.47 12.27 2.13
CA ILE A 145 39.38 12.16 1.16
C ILE A 145 39.18 10.67 0.89
N PRO A 146 38.00 10.09 1.17
CA PRO A 146 37.74 8.69 0.89
C PRO A 146 37.84 8.44 -0.62
N THR A 147 38.76 7.56 -1.03
CA THR A 147 38.99 7.19 -2.44
C THR A 147 38.08 6.05 -2.90
N ILE A 148 37.45 5.35 -1.95
CA ILE A 148 36.48 4.31 -2.23
C ILE A 148 35.13 5.00 -2.36
N HIS A 149 34.61 5.06 -3.58
CA HIS A 149 33.19 5.23 -3.77
C HIS A 149 32.53 4.02 -3.12
N THR A 150 31.92 4.19 -1.94
CA THR A 150 30.86 3.27 -1.56
C THR A 150 29.88 3.34 -2.73
N PRO A 151 29.67 2.25 -3.49
CA PRO A 151 28.54 2.24 -4.40
C PRO A 151 27.38 2.65 -3.53
N ASN A 152 26.63 3.66 -3.94
CA ASN A 152 25.37 3.99 -3.31
C ASN A 152 24.56 2.68 -3.35
N LEU A 153 24.70 1.82 -2.33
CA LEU A 153 23.52 1.24 -1.75
C LEU A 153 22.72 2.49 -1.47
N ASN A 154 21.74 2.74 -2.34
CA ASN A 154 20.51 3.38 -1.94
C ASN A 154 20.01 2.54 -0.74
N LEU A 155 20.64 2.74 0.43
CA LEU A 155 19.91 2.84 1.68
C LEU A 155 18.82 3.81 1.28
N VAL A 156 17.64 3.26 0.99
CA VAL A 156 16.47 4.00 0.56
C VAL A 156 16.48 5.23 1.43
N SER A 157 16.83 6.37 0.78
CA SER A 157 16.89 7.64 1.46
C SER A 157 15.58 7.73 2.22
N GLU A 158 15.68 8.01 3.53
CA GLU A 158 14.62 8.62 4.32
C GLU A 158 13.48 9.06 3.42
N PHE A 159 12.38 8.29 3.43
CA PHE A 159 11.33 8.30 2.41
C PHE A 159 11.20 9.69 1.82
N GLN A 160 11.66 9.87 0.58
CA GLN A 160 11.57 11.17 -0.06
C GLN A 160 10.09 11.54 -0.05
N GLU A 161 9.73 12.58 0.70
CA GLU A 161 8.36 13.02 0.80
C GLU A 161 7.87 13.22 -0.62
N LEU A 162 6.93 12.37 -1.04
CA LEU A 162 6.36 12.44 -2.37
C LEU A 162 5.75 13.83 -2.49
N PRO A 163 6.11 14.62 -3.52
CA PRO A 163 5.48 15.91 -3.72
C PRO A 163 3.97 15.68 -3.83
N LEU A 164 3.22 16.27 -2.91
CA LEU A 164 1.76 16.20 -2.89
C LEU A 164 1.25 16.86 -4.17
N ASN A 165 0.82 16.05 -5.12
CA ASN A 165 0.16 16.51 -6.35
C ASN A 165 -1.27 16.00 -6.36
N ASP A 166 -2.00 16.31 -5.29
CA ASP A 166 -3.35 15.83 -5.00
C ASP A 166 -4.29 15.93 -6.20
N PHE A 167 -4.13 16.97 -7.04
CA PHE A 167 -4.97 17.19 -8.22
C PHE A 167 -4.72 16.15 -9.33
N ASP A 168 -3.47 15.77 -9.56
CA ASP A 168 -3.09 14.85 -10.64
C ASP A 168 -3.36 13.39 -10.22
N ASP A 169 -3.21 13.09 -8.93
CA ASP A 169 -3.55 11.79 -8.34
C ASP A 169 -5.08 11.58 -8.25
N ALA A 170 -5.85 12.60 -7.87
CA ALA A 170 -7.31 12.54 -7.88
C ALA A 170 -7.88 12.39 -9.29
N LEU A 171 -7.28 13.05 -10.30
CA LEU A 171 -7.70 12.92 -11.69
C LEU A 171 -7.40 11.51 -12.24
N LYS A 172 -6.23 10.95 -11.94
CA LYS A 172 -5.82 9.60 -12.38
C LYS A 172 -6.51 8.47 -11.62
N GLY A 173 -6.88 8.70 -10.36
CA GLY A 173 -7.60 7.73 -9.53
C GLY A 173 -9.10 7.63 -9.83
N HIS A 174 -9.66 8.56 -10.61
CA HIS A 174 -11.08 8.54 -10.94
C HIS A 174 -11.43 7.36 -11.87
N PRO A 175 -12.48 6.57 -11.58
CA PRO A 175 -12.82 5.37 -12.36
C PRO A 175 -13.16 5.67 -13.84
N ALA A 176 -13.51 6.91 -14.20
CA ALA A 176 -13.67 7.31 -15.61
C ALA A 176 -12.36 7.33 -16.43
N HIS A 177 -11.21 7.32 -15.76
CA HIS A 177 -9.88 7.21 -16.38
C HIS A 177 -9.27 5.81 -16.25
N SER A 178 -10.05 4.84 -15.76
CA SER A 178 -9.72 3.41 -15.85
C SER A 178 -9.53 3.03 -17.32
N THR A 179 -8.30 2.74 -17.71
CA THR A 179 -7.95 2.39 -19.09
C THR A 179 -8.70 1.13 -19.55
N ALA A 180 -9.04 0.22 -18.63
CA ALA A 180 -9.76 -1.01 -18.94
C ALA A 180 -11.16 -0.77 -19.53
N ASP A 181 -11.87 0.28 -19.10
CA ASP A 181 -13.21 0.60 -19.63
C ASP A 181 -13.13 1.49 -20.89
N MET A 182 -12.11 2.36 -20.99
CA MET A 182 -11.86 3.16 -22.20
C MET A 182 -11.34 2.33 -23.39
N GLU A 183 -10.52 1.31 -23.14
CA GLU A 183 -9.96 0.42 -24.17
C GLU A 183 -11.03 -0.43 -24.86
N ASN A 184 -12.07 -0.85 -24.10
CA ASN A 184 -13.21 -1.62 -24.61
C ASN A 184 -14.22 -0.78 -25.41
N LEU A 185 -14.18 0.55 -25.27
CA LEU A 185 -15.04 1.49 -26.00
C LEU A 185 -14.33 2.16 -27.18
N ASN A 186 -13.03 1.89 -27.37
CA ASN A 186 -12.26 2.49 -28.43
C ASN A 186 -12.48 1.72 -29.75
N VAL A 187 -13.20 2.34 -30.68
CA VAL A 187 -13.48 1.82 -32.02
C VAL A 187 -12.19 1.37 -32.74
N LEU A 188 -11.05 2.00 -32.41
CA LEU A 188 -9.75 1.64 -32.95
C LEU A 188 -9.27 0.25 -32.50
N THR A 189 -9.59 -0.20 -31.29
CA THR A 189 -9.22 -1.54 -30.80
C THR A 189 -10.03 -2.63 -31.50
N GLU A 190 -11.33 -2.38 -31.74
CA GLU A 190 -12.17 -3.26 -32.57
C GLU A 190 -11.67 -3.28 -34.03
N LEU A 191 -11.25 -2.13 -34.55
CA LEU A 191 -10.69 -2.02 -35.89
C LEU A 191 -9.38 -2.82 -36.02
N ILE A 192 -8.48 -2.68 -35.03
CA ILE A 192 -7.19 -3.39 -34.98
C ILE A 192 -7.43 -4.89 -34.83
N GLY A 193 -8.35 -5.31 -33.95
CA GLY A 193 -8.72 -6.73 -33.80
C GLY A 193 -9.25 -7.33 -35.11
N ARG A 194 -10.08 -6.58 -35.86
CA ARG A 194 -10.55 -7.02 -37.18
C ARG A 194 -9.46 -7.03 -38.26
N ILE A 195 -8.51 -6.10 -38.20
CA ILE A 195 -7.36 -6.09 -39.13
C ILE A 195 -6.44 -7.29 -38.87
N GLU A 196 -6.25 -7.64 -37.60
CA GLU A 196 -5.42 -8.77 -37.19
C GLU A 196 -6.08 -10.12 -37.52
N GLU A 197 -7.40 -10.24 -37.36
CA GLU A 197 -8.17 -11.41 -37.82
C GLU A 197 -8.15 -11.59 -39.35
N THR A 198 -8.00 -10.51 -40.12
CA THR A 198 -8.08 -10.56 -41.59
C THR A 198 -6.74 -10.67 -42.30
N HIS A 199 -5.61 -10.51 -41.62
CA HIS A 199 -4.24 -10.71 -42.15
C HIS A 199 -3.90 -9.98 -43.47
N ASP A 200 -4.67 -8.94 -43.84
CA ASP A 200 -4.50 -8.21 -45.11
C ASP A 200 -4.16 -6.73 -44.84
N ASN A 201 -3.00 -6.28 -45.33
CA ASN A 201 -2.45 -4.93 -45.12
C ASN A 201 -3.13 -3.82 -45.95
N SER A 202 -4.41 -3.98 -46.31
CA SER A 202 -5.11 -3.09 -47.24
C SER A 202 -6.50 -2.69 -46.73
N LEU A 203 -6.66 -1.39 -46.46
CA LEU A 203 -7.93 -0.73 -46.07
C LEU A 203 -9.05 -0.89 -47.13
N SER A 204 -8.69 -1.28 -48.36
CA SER A 204 -9.62 -1.47 -49.48
C SER A 204 -10.51 -2.71 -49.33
N GLY A 205 -10.15 -3.68 -48.47
CA GLY A 205 -11.00 -4.81 -48.12
C GLY A 205 -12.10 -4.47 -47.10
N MET A 206 -11.96 -3.33 -46.40
CA MET A 206 -12.82 -2.90 -45.30
C MET A 206 -13.81 -1.79 -45.70
N ILE A 207 -13.56 -1.07 -46.80
CA ILE A 207 -14.57 -0.18 -47.38
C ILE A 207 -15.62 -1.06 -48.06
N MET A 208 -16.77 -1.16 -47.39
CA MET A 208 -18.00 -1.79 -47.86
C MET A 208 -18.27 -1.42 -49.32
N SER A 209 -17.86 -2.30 -50.23
CA SER A 209 -18.31 -2.22 -51.62
C SER A 209 -19.82 -2.45 -51.58
N GLU A 210 -20.56 -1.41 -51.93
CA GLU A 210 -22.00 -1.39 -52.23
C GLU A 210 -22.43 -2.56 -53.16
N LYS A 211 -21.47 -3.21 -53.82
CA LYS A 211 -21.67 -4.39 -54.66
C LYS A 211 -21.78 -5.73 -53.92
N ARG A 212 -21.62 -5.79 -52.58
CA ARG A 212 -21.91 -7.00 -51.78
C ARG A 212 -23.35 -7.11 -51.27
N ASP A 213 -24.17 -6.07 -51.36
CA ASP A 213 -25.58 -6.12 -50.95
C ASP A 213 -26.52 -6.72 -52.02
N SER A 214 -26.01 -7.07 -53.21
CA SER A 214 -26.78 -7.80 -54.22
C SER A 214 -26.65 -9.34 -54.15
N ARG A 215 -25.97 -9.88 -53.12
CA ARG A 215 -25.87 -11.33 -52.87
C ARG A 215 -26.46 -11.80 -51.54
N ILE A 216 -27.21 -10.93 -50.84
CA ILE A 216 -27.98 -11.31 -49.63
C ILE A 216 -29.40 -11.80 -50.03
N GLY A 217 -29.68 -11.94 -51.33
CA GLY A 217 -30.91 -12.55 -51.86
C GLY A 217 -30.84 -14.06 -52.14
N GLU A 218 -29.69 -14.72 -52.00
CA GLU A 218 -29.52 -16.14 -52.32
C GLU A 218 -29.08 -17.01 -51.12
N MET A 219 -29.23 -16.51 -49.89
CA MET A 219 -28.79 -17.25 -48.69
C MET A 219 -29.80 -18.30 -48.19
N PHE A 220 -30.96 -18.43 -48.83
CA PHE A 220 -31.93 -19.48 -48.48
C PHE A 220 -32.37 -20.23 -49.74
N SER A 221 -31.83 -21.44 -49.88
CA SER A 221 -32.29 -22.42 -50.86
C SER A 221 -33.78 -22.70 -50.67
N TRP A 222 -34.57 -22.69 -51.75
CA TRP A 222 -35.99 -23.08 -51.73
C TRP A 222 -36.23 -24.44 -51.05
N THR A 223 -35.21 -25.30 -51.02
CA THR A 223 -35.26 -26.60 -50.34
C THR A 223 -35.31 -26.50 -48.81
N ASP A 224 -34.76 -25.44 -48.20
CA ASP A 224 -34.81 -25.26 -46.75
C ASP A 224 -36.16 -24.72 -46.28
N TYR A 225 -36.83 -23.91 -47.10
CA TYR A 225 -38.21 -23.51 -46.85
C TYR A 225 -39.16 -24.72 -46.86
N LEU A 226 -38.94 -25.65 -47.79
CA LEU A 226 -39.71 -26.89 -47.89
C LEU A 226 -39.47 -27.81 -46.68
N LYS A 227 -38.23 -27.91 -46.19
CA LYS A 227 -37.91 -28.65 -44.95
C LYS A 227 -38.60 -28.05 -43.73
N ILE A 228 -38.58 -26.72 -43.58
CA ILE A 228 -39.22 -26.04 -42.44
C ILE A 228 -40.73 -26.33 -42.41
N ILE A 229 -41.39 -26.33 -43.57
CA ILE A 229 -42.83 -26.66 -43.65
C ILE A 229 -43.09 -28.13 -43.28
N ILE A 230 -42.23 -29.06 -43.72
CA ILE A 230 -42.37 -30.49 -43.38
C ILE A 230 -42.16 -30.72 -41.87
N PHE A 231 -41.11 -30.15 -41.28
CA PHE A 231 -40.88 -30.30 -39.83
C PHE A 231 -41.99 -29.64 -38.99
N SER A 232 -42.52 -28.50 -39.45
CA SER A 232 -43.64 -27.82 -38.80
C SER A 232 -44.93 -28.66 -38.83
N THR A 233 -45.25 -29.27 -39.98
CA THR A 233 -46.46 -30.12 -40.10
C THR A 233 -46.35 -31.41 -39.28
N ILE A 234 -45.17 -32.05 -39.26
CA ILE A 234 -44.92 -33.23 -38.40
C ILE A 234 -45.05 -32.86 -36.91
N GLY A 235 -44.48 -31.73 -36.50
CA GLY A 235 -44.60 -31.22 -35.13
C GLY A 235 -46.06 -30.97 -34.73
N PHE A 236 -46.86 -30.43 -35.64
CA PHE A 236 -48.28 -30.17 -35.39
C PHE A 236 -49.10 -31.46 -35.22
N VAL A 237 -48.84 -32.49 -36.04
CA VAL A 237 -49.50 -33.80 -35.90
C VAL A 237 -49.13 -34.49 -34.58
N MET A 238 -47.86 -34.44 -34.20
CA MET A 238 -47.40 -34.97 -32.90
C MET A 238 -48.04 -34.23 -31.73
N PHE A 239 -48.22 -32.91 -31.82
CA PHE A 239 -48.89 -32.12 -30.79
C PHE A 239 -50.36 -32.50 -30.63
N ILE A 240 -51.08 -32.74 -31.74
CA ILE A 240 -52.47 -33.22 -31.70
C ILE A 240 -52.56 -34.62 -31.08
N LEU A 241 -51.62 -35.52 -31.39
CA LEU A 241 -51.57 -36.85 -30.77
C LEU A 241 -51.31 -36.77 -29.25
N VAL A 242 -50.41 -35.89 -28.81
CA VAL A 242 -50.14 -35.66 -27.38
C VAL A 242 -51.37 -35.10 -26.68
N MET A 243 -52.05 -34.12 -27.28
CA MET A 243 -53.32 -33.58 -26.73
C MET A 243 -54.42 -34.63 -26.68
N TYR A 244 -54.52 -35.51 -27.67
CA TYR A 244 -55.48 -36.62 -27.68
C TYR A 244 -55.19 -37.64 -26.56
N ILE A 245 -53.91 -37.94 -26.30
CA ILE A 245 -53.50 -38.80 -25.17
C ILE A 245 -53.79 -38.12 -23.83
N PHE A 246 -53.50 -36.82 -23.69
CA PHE A 246 -53.79 -36.05 -22.48
C PHE A 246 -55.30 -35.94 -22.18
N ALA A 247 -56.15 -35.89 -23.21
CA ALA A 247 -57.60 -35.90 -23.04
C ALA A 247 -58.15 -37.27 -22.60
N ARG A 248 -57.50 -38.37 -23.01
CA ARG A 248 -57.87 -39.75 -22.64
C ARG A 248 -57.33 -40.18 -21.27
N VAL A 249 -56.15 -39.69 -20.90
CA VAL A 249 -55.44 -40.03 -19.65
C VAL A 249 -55.50 -38.83 -18.72
N ASN A 250 -56.69 -38.56 -18.15
CA ASN A 250 -56.99 -37.39 -17.31
C ASN A 250 -56.05 -37.33 -16.07
N PRO A 251 -54.94 -36.55 -16.05
CA PRO A 251 -53.94 -36.60 -14.97
C PRO A 251 -54.15 -35.48 -13.95
N PHE A 252 -55.26 -34.73 -14.05
CA PHE A 252 -55.56 -33.58 -13.21
C PHE A 252 -55.71 -33.84 -11.69
N PRO A 253 -56.09 -35.03 -11.16
CA PRO A 253 -56.16 -35.18 -9.71
C PRO A 253 -54.79 -35.22 -9.02
N ALA A 254 -53.73 -35.72 -9.67
CA ALA A 254 -52.42 -35.91 -9.02
C ALA A 254 -51.64 -34.59 -8.82
N LEU A 255 -51.79 -33.63 -9.74
CA LEU A 255 -51.02 -32.39 -9.69
C LEU A 255 -51.58 -31.39 -8.66
N ILE A 256 -52.91 -31.37 -8.49
CA ILE A 256 -53.62 -30.51 -7.52
C ILE A 256 -53.29 -30.91 -6.08
N ASP A 257 -53.14 -32.21 -5.79
CA ASP A 257 -52.78 -32.70 -4.46
C ASP A 257 -51.33 -32.37 -4.05
N SER A 258 -50.42 -32.26 -5.01
CA SER A 258 -49.04 -31.81 -4.74
C SER A 258 -48.99 -30.33 -4.35
N PHE A 259 -49.80 -29.49 -5.00
CA PHE A 259 -49.90 -28.07 -4.69
C PHE A 259 -50.61 -27.81 -3.37
N ARG A 260 -51.65 -28.61 -3.04
CA ARG A 260 -52.37 -28.47 -1.77
C ARG A 260 -51.48 -28.81 -0.57
N ARG A 261 -50.65 -29.86 -0.67
CA ARG A 261 -49.67 -30.22 0.39
C ARG A 261 -48.63 -29.13 0.64
N LYS A 262 -48.01 -28.59 -0.43
CA LYS A 262 -47.03 -27.48 -0.30
C LYS A 262 -47.61 -26.18 0.27
N ARG A 263 -48.93 -25.99 0.18
CA ARG A 263 -49.61 -24.82 0.74
C ARG A 263 -49.93 -24.99 2.23
N LEU A 264 -50.21 -26.22 2.68
CA LEU A 264 -50.51 -26.53 4.08
C LEU A 264 -49.24 -26.45 4.95
N GLU A 265 -48.10 -26.93 4.46
CA GLU A 265 -46.81 -26.85 5.15
C GLU A 265 -46.38 -25.40 5.42
N ARG A 266 -46.58 -24.51 4.45
CA ARG A 266 -46.32 -23.06 4.61
C ARG A 266 -47.23 -22.39 5.63
N LYS A 267 -48.45 -22.92 5.84
CA LYS A 267 -49.40 -22.35 6.81
C LYS A 267 -49.06 -22.76 8.24
N ASN A 268 -48.70 -24.03 8.45
CA ASN A 268 -48.31 -24.54 9.76
C ASN A 268 -47.01 -23.92 10.29
N GLN A 269 -46.08 -23.54 9.40
CA GLN A 269 -44.82 -22.89 9.78
C GLN A 269 -45.00 -21.41 10.19
N LEU A 270 -46.14 -20.79 9.82
CA LEU A 270 -46.47 -19.41 10.17
C LEU A 270 -47.17 -19.33 11.55
N ASP A 271 -48.01 -20.33 11.89
CA ASP A 271 -48.75 -20.38 13.16
C ASP A 271 -47.85 -20.72 14.38
N THR A 272 -46.68 -21.35 14.18
CA THR A 272 -45.77 -21.71 15.29
C THR A 272 -44.88 -20.56 15.79
N LYS A 273 -44.83 -19.42 15.08
CA LYS A 273 -43.99 -18.25 15.44
C LYS A 273 -44.74 -17.14 16.19
N GLY A 274 -46.01 -17.35 16.53
CA GLY A 274 -46.92 -16.31 17.02
C GLY A 274 -47.48 -16.46 18.44
N VAL A 275 -46.77 -17.07 19.40
CA VAL A 275 -47.22 -17.13 20.80
C VAL A 275 -46.12 -16.62 21.75
N PRO A 276 -46.30 -15.47 22.44
CA PRO A 276 -45.39 -14.99 23.47
C PRO A 276 -45.73 -15.56 24.86
N LEU A 277 -44.67 -15.59 25.67
CA LEU A 277 -44.46 -16.25 26.96
C LEU A 277 -45.04 -15.44 28.13
N GLU A 278 -46.07 -15.94 28.85
CA GLU A 278 -46.21 -15.71 30.31
C GLU A 278 -47.27 -16.65 30.94
N GLN A 279 -46.99 -17.07 32.18
CA GLN A 279 -47.76 -17.92 33.09
C GLN A 279 -47.78 -19.44 32.82
N LEU A 280 -46.84 -20.17 33.45
CA LEU A 280 -47.11 -20.91 34.71
C LEU A 280 -45.90 -21.81 35.07
N GLN A 281 -45.16 -21.42 36.10
CA GLN A 281 -44.45 -22.31 37.03
C GLN A 281 -45.25 -22.27 38.36
N PRO A 282 -45.11 -23.18 39.34
CA PRO A 282 -44.28 -24.40 39.43
C PRO A 282 -45.05 -25.63 40.03
N MET A 283 -44.27 -26.69 40.28
CA MET A 283 -44.55 -27.88 41.12
C MET A 283 -45.19 -29.09 40.42
N ILE A 284 -44.48 -30.23 40.44
CA ILE A 284 -44.79 -31.37 41.33
C ILE A 284 -43.71 -32.46 41.18
N ALA A 285 -43.21 -32.87 42.35
CA ALA A 285 -42.73 -34.18 42.77
C ALA A 285 -42.28 -35.21 41.72
N SER A 286 -41.02 -35.64 41.85
CA SER A 286 -40.65 -37.04 41.72
C SER A 286 -40.74 -37.73 43.09
N ALA A 287 -41.55 -38.78 43.15
CA ALA A 287 -41.48 -39.90 44.09
C ALA A 287 -41.33 -41.17 43.21
N PRO A 288 -41.17 -42.36 43.79
CA PRO A 288 -40.13 -42.86 44.68
C PRO A 288 -39.33 -44.02 44.01
N GLN A 289 -38.40 -44.59 44.79
CA GLN A 289 -37.56 -45.80 44.57
C GLN A 289 -36.21 -45.56 43.88
#